data_AF-A0A9X0CLJ3-F1
#
_entry.id   AF-A0A9X0CLJ3-F1
#
_cell.length_a   1.000
_cell.length_b   1.000
_cell.length_c   1.000
_cell.angle_alpha   90.00
_cell.angle_beta   90.00
_cell.angle_gamma   90.00
#
_symmetry.space_group_name_H-M   'P 1'
#
loop_
_entity.id
_entity.type
_entity.pdbx_description
1 polymer ?
#
loop_
_entity_poly.entity_id
_entity_poly.type
_entity_poly.pdbx_seq_one_letter_code
_entity_poly.pdbx_strand_id
1 'polypeptide(L)'
;MRVGVKWTTLIVYPGKTFSSNGVERGKIDIQQVGYDGFHCEYASFRSSFSSGTPVRVFASINHGNESSTVHATAFIWVEDVTTSRFKACLVQGGQGAGGNTTIDWFAFQGSQSGVYQGEASFTLFTTGTKCSRVAFPSCRNNYSLCKNVNFTNPFYSPPVVLTTVINGGSNNANIACPRKDPLSSWLEEVTSSYFRVCIRDDAGYDGQRGTIIVDYLVIGDLDPCTNVSCKYHSHCVSLSPHRFTCRCESSCPSYEEQVCASNGRTFRNLCLLKQEICTARGNYTDYHPGSCTGNYP
;
A
#
# COMPACT_ATOMS: atom_id res chain seq x y z
N MET A 1 -17.63 -10.58 -5.87
CA MET A 1 -16.72 -9.71 -5.08
C MET A 1 -17.08 -8.28 -5.44
N ARG A 2 -17.62 -7.46 -4.53
CA ARG A 2 -17.95 -6.04 -4.83
C ARG A 2 -16.64 -5.25 -4.85
N VAL A 3 -16.01 -5.14 -6.02
CA VAL A 3 -14.85 -4.27 -6.23
C VAL A 3 -15.37 -2.96 -6.79
N GLY A 4 -16.03 -2.17 -5.95
CA GLY A 4 -16.57 -0.86 -6.33
C GLY A 4 -16.14 0.15 -5.28
N VAL A 5 -15.02 0.80 -5.51
CA VAL A 5 -14.53 1.87 -4.63
C VAL A 5 -15.18 3.18 -5.08
N LYS A 6 -16.17 3.68 -4.31
CA LYS A 6 -16.74 5.01 -4.56
C LYS A 6 -15.71 6.08 -4.19
N TRP A 7 -15.04 6.64 -5.18
CA TRP A 7 -14.00 7.66 -5.00
C TRP A 7 -14.50 8.94 -4.32
N THR A 8 -15.80 9.25 -4.41
CA THR A 8 -16.40 10.38 -3.69
C THR A 8 -16.24 10.24 -2.17
N THR A 9 -16.32 9.01 -1.65
CA THR A 9 -16.11 8.72 -0.21
C THR A 9 -14.62 8.75 0.16
N LEU A 10 -13.74 8.44 -0.79
CA LEU A 10 -12.29 8.35 -0.56
C LEU A 10 -11.59 9.72 -0.59
N ILE A 11 -12.10 10.64 -1.41
CA ILE A 11 -11.72 12.06 -1.40
C ILE A 11 -12.18 12.75 -0.09
N VAL A 12 -13.19 12.18 0.57
CA VAL A 12 -13.78 12.67 1.83
C VAL A 12 -13.55 11.63 2.93
N TYR A 13 -12.33 11.08 3.03
CA TYR A 13 -11.95 10.37 4.25
C TYR A 13 -12.03 11.39 5.41
N PRO A 14 -12.68 11.07 6.54
CA PRO A 14 -12.99 12.06 7.56
C PRO A 14 -11.70 12.74 8.06
N GLY A 15 -11.53 14.02 7.71
CA GLY A 15 -10.38 14.85 8.11
C GLY A 15 -9.23 14.99 7.09
N LYS A 16 -9.20 14.24 5.99
CA LYS A 16 -8.15 14.35 4.95
C LYS A 16 -8.77 14.62 3.59
N THR A 17 -8.76 15.89 3.20
CA THR A 17 -9.14 16.33 1.86
C THR A 17 -7.91 16.37 0.98
N PHE A 18 -7.99 15.73 -0.19
CA PHE A 18 -7.12 16.10 -1.31
C PHE A 18 -7.35 17.60 -1.58
N SER A 19 -6.27 18.37 -1.69
CA SER A 19 -6.39 19.77 -2.12
C SER A 19 -7.06 19.77 -3.49
N SER A 20 -8.13 20.54 -3.67
CA SER A 20 -8.83 20.62 -4.95
C SER A 20 -7.93 21.16 -6.08
N ASN A 21 -6.82 21.81 -5.71
CA ASN A 21 -5.81 22.27 -6.65
C ASN A 21 -4.86 21.11 -7.02
N GLY A 22 -4.87 20.71 -8.30
CA GLY A 22 -4.00 19.66 -8.82
C GLY A 22 -4.57 18.24 -8.71
N VAL A 23 -5.91 18.11 -8.61
CA VAL A 23 -6.62 16.83 -8.70
C VAL A 23 -7.72 16.93 -9.76
N GLU A 24 -7.71 15.99 -10.70
CA GLU A 24 -8.73 15.80 -11.73
C GLU A 24 -9.45 14.48 -11.47
N ARG A 25 -10.74 14.42 -11.80
CA ARG A 25 -11.53 13.18 -11.65
C ARG A 25 -12.58 13.08 -12.74
N GLY A 26 -12.97 11.86 -13.06
CA GLY A 26 -14.00 11.62 -14.05
C GLY A 26 -14.51 10.19 -14.06
N LYS A 27 -15.35 9.94 -15.06
CA LYS A 27 -15.91 8.64 -15.37
C LYS A 27 -15.75 8.40 -16.87
N ILE A 28 -15.52 7.15 -17.24
CA ILE A 28 -15.55 6.70 -18.64
C ILE A 28 -16.69 5.69 -18.73
N ASP A 29 -17.66 5.98 -19.58
CA ASP A 29 -18.79 5.09 -19.84
C ASP A 29 -18.40 4.08 -20.91
N ILE A 30 -18.32 2.80 -20.53
CA ILE A 30 -17.95 1.74 -21.47
C ILE A 30 -19.22 1.24 -22.14
N GLN A 31 -19.50 1.77 -23.34
CA GLN A 31 -20.59 1.28 -24.18
C GLN A 31 -20.17 -0.02 -24.86
N GLN A 32 -21.00 -1.06 -24.75
CA GLN A 32 -20.86 -2.42 -25.32
C GLN A 32 -19.44 -2.82 -25.76
N VAL A 33 -18.79 -3.61 -24.92
CA VAL A 33 -17.50 -4.24 -25.23
C VAL A 33 -17.63 -5.07 -26.51
N GLY A 34 -16.73 -4.86 -27.48
CA GLY A 34 -16.75 -5.59 -28.76
C GLY A 34 -16.64 -7.12 -28.58
N TYR A 35 -16.76 -7.88 -29.67
CA TYR A 35 -16.80 -9.37 -29.65
C TYR A 35 -15.67 -10.05 -28.84
N ASP A 36 -14.53 -9.39 -28.66
CA ASP A 36 -13.36 -9.91 -27.93
C ASP A 36 -13.35 -9.58 -26.42
N GLY A 37 -14.36 -8.85 -25.91
CA GLY A 37 -14.38 -8.45 -24.50
C GLY A 37 -13.31 -7.41 -24.12
N PHE A 38 -12.63 -6.78 -25.08
CA PHE A 38 -11.57 -5.79 -24.88
C PHE A 38 -12.02 -4.38 -25.29
N HIS A 39 -11.76 -3.37 -24.47
CA HIS A 39 -12.02 -1.94 -24.77
C HIS A 39 -10.89 -1.06 -24.23
N CYS A 40 -10.47 -0.05 -25.00
CA CYS A 40 -9.57 0.99 -24.52
C CYS A 40 -10.03 2.35 -24.99
N GLU A 41 -9.94 3.34 -24.11
CA GLU A 41 -10.38 4.70 -24.37
C GLU A 41 -9.45 5.73 -23.74
N TYR A 42 -9.25 6.85 -24.45
CA TYR A 42 -8.51 7.98 -23.94
C TYR A 42 -9.42 8.88 -23.12
N ALA A 43 -9.02 9.17 -21.88
CA ALA A 43 -9.65 10.18 -21.05
C ALA A 43 -8.73 11.40 -20.95
N SER A 44 -9.29 12.58 -21.20
CA SER A 44 -8.57 13.86 -21.12
C SER A 44 -8.88 14.57 -19.80
N PHE A 45 -7.88 15.23 -19.23
CA PHE A 45 -8.05 16.07 -18.05
C PHE A 45 -8.70 17.39 -18.44
N ARG A 46 -9.56 17.97 -17.59
CA ARG A 46 -10.19 19.27 -17.88
C ARG A 46 -9.15 20.38 -17.93
N SER A 47 -8.17 20.31 -17.02
CA SER A 47 -7.00 21.17 -17.01
C SER A 47 -5.74 20.32 -17.13
N SER A 48 -4.83 20.70 -18.03
CA SER A 48 -3.53 20.03 -18.13
C SER A 48 -2.70 20.25 -16.87
N PHE A 49 -2.08 19.17 -16.39
CA PHE A 49 -1.09 19.20 -15.32
C PHE A 49 0.19 19.90 -15.76
N SER A 50 0.98 20.37 -14.78
CA SER A 50 2.24 21.07 -15.06
C SER A 50 3.28 20.13 -15.67
N SER A 51 4.17 20.63 -16.53
CA SER A 51 5.31 19.84 -17.00
C SER A 51 6.35 19.64 -15.89
N GLY A 52 6.97 18.46 -15.82
CA GLY A 52 8.13 18.20 -14.96
C GLY A 52 7.88 17.36 -13.70
N THR A 53 6.62 17.08 -13.34
CA THR A 53 6.28 16.08 -12.30
C THR A 53 5.32 15.05 -12.90
N PRO A 54 5.53 13.74 -12.73
CA PRO A 54 4.64 12.71 -13.25
C PRO A 54 3.21 12.85 -12.71
N VAL A 55 2.22 12.58 -13.56
CA VAL A 55 0.81 12.47 -13.18
C VAL A 55 0.55 11.03 -12.77
N ARG A 56 -0.09 10.82 -11.61
CA ARG A 56 -0.55 9.49 -11.19
C ARG A 56 -2.04 9.37 -11.42
N VAL A 57 -2.47 8.23 -11.97
CA VAL A 57 -3.87 7.96 -12.30
C VAL A 57 -4.31 6.65 -11.67
N PHE A 58 -5.32 6.72 -10.82
CA PHE A 58 -5.95 5.55 -10.20
C PHE A 58 -7.32 5.35 -10.81
N ALA A 59 -7.61 4.11 -11.22
CA ALA A 59 -8.86 3.76 -11.88
C ALA A 59 -9.46 2.50 -11.22
N SER A 60 -10.79 2.45 -11.14
CA SER A 60 -11.52 1.27 -10.71
C SER A 60 -12.75 1.04 -11.58
N ILE A 61 -13.16 -0.21 -11.66
CA ILE A 61 -14.37 -0.61 -12.38
C ILE A 61 -15.56 -0.43 -11.45
N ASN A 62 -16.65 0.11 -11.98
CA ASN A 62 -17.91 0.27 -11.29
C ASN A 62 -19.06 -0.18 -12.20
N HIS A 63 -19.84 -1.17 -11.74
CA HIS A 63 -20.90 -1.81 -12.53
C HIS A 63 -22.30 -1.20 -12.33
N GLY A 64 -22.37 0.04 -11.84
CA GLY A 64 -23.66 0.69 -11.58
C GLY A 64 -24.45 0.00 -10.47
N ASN A 65 -25.73 0.40 -10.31
CA ASN A 65 -26.58 -0.07 -9.21
C ASN A 65 -27.59 -1.15 -9.64
N GLU A 66 -27.48 -1.66 -10.87
CA GLU A 66 -28.39 -2.67 -11.40
C GLU A 66 -27.97 -4.06 -10.91
N SER A 67 -28.62 -4.51 -9.84
CA SER A 67 -28.29 -5.73 -9.11
C SER A 67 -28.81 -7.03 -9.75
N SER A 68 -29.31 -6.98 -10.99
CA SER A 68 -30.03 -8.11 -11.62
C SER A 68 -29.14 -9.00 -12.49
N THR A 69 -27.88 -8.63 -12.75
CA THR A 69 -26.97 -9.43 -13.56
C THR A 69 -25.71 -9.82 -12.77
N VAL A 70 -25.30 -11.09 -12.93
CA VAL A 70 -23.98 -11.53 -12.46
C VAL A 70 -22.95 -10.79 -13.30
N HIS A 71 -22.28 -9.80 -12.70
CA HIS A 71 -21.19 -9.11 -13.40
C HIS A 71 -20.05 -10.10 -13.62
N ALA A 72 -19.60 -10.16 -14.88
CA ALA A 72 -18.51 -11.03 -15.25
C ALA A 72 -17.15 -10.44 -14.83
N THR A 73 -16.14 -11.30 -14.68
CA THR A 73 -14.80 -10.89 -14.27
C THR A 73 -14.26 -9.84 -15.23
N ALA A 74 -13.83 -8.69 -14.70
CA ALA A 74 -13.30 -7.60 -15.50
C ALA A 74 -11.95 -7.12 -14.94
N PHE A 75 -11.02 -6.82 -15.85
CA PHE A 75 -9.64 -6.42 -15.55
C PHE A 75 -9.39 -5.04 -16.13
N ILE A 76 -8.82 -4.13 -15.33
CA ILE A 76 -8.54 -2.74 -15.71
C ILE A 76 -7.06 -2.42 -15.57
N TRP A 77 -6.53 -1.63 -16.50
CA TRP A 77 -5.21 -1.02 -16.37
C TRP A 77 -5.16 0.36 -17.04
N VAL A 78 -4.15 1.15 -16.67
CA VAL A 78 -3.89 2.47 -17.24
C VAL A 78 -2.58 2.45 -18.02
N GLU A 79 -2.56 3.13 -19.16
CA GLU A 79 -1.39 3.33 -20.00
C GLU A 79 -1.33 4.74 -20.59
N ASP A 80 -0.21 5.08 -21.22
CA ASP A 80 -0.01 6.34 -21.95
C ASP A 80 -0.40 7.59 -21.13
N VAL A 81 0.06 7.63 -19.87
CA VAL A 81 -0.21 8.75 -18.96
C VAL A 81 0.66 9.93 -19.34
N THR A 82 0.02 11.05 -19.67
CA THR A 82 0.65 12.33 -20.01
C THR A 82 0.16 13.43 -19.07
N THR A 83 0.59 14.67 -19.28
CA THR A 83 0.08 15.82 -18.51
C THR A 83 -1.34 16.24 -18.90
N SER A 84 -1.89 15.77 -20.03
CA SER A 84 -3.21 16.20 -20.55
C SER A 84 -4.22 15.07 -20.69
N ARG A 85 -3.77 13.81 -20.74
CA ARG A 85 -4.63 12.64 -20.93
C ARG A 85 -3.98 11.36 -20.44
N PHE A 86 -4.78 10.32 -20.32
CA PHE A 86 -4.33 8.94 -20.13
C PHE A 86 -5.23 8.00 -20.94
N LYS A 87 -4.78 6.76 -21.15
CA LYS A 87 -5.57 5.71 -21.77
C LYS A 87 -5.96 4.66 -20.72
N ALA A 88 -7.25 4.42 -20.59
CA ALA A 88 -7.78 3.35 -19.76
C ALA A 88 -8.17 2.16 -20.63
N CYS A 89 -7.84 0.96 -20.18
CA CYS A 89 -8.19 -0.27 -20.87
C CYS A 89 -8.90 -1.24 -19.93
N LEU A 90 -9.84 -1.99 -20.48
CA LEU A 90 -10.69 -2.94 -19.79
C LEU A 90 -10.79 -4.23 -20.61
N VAL A 91 -10.70 -5.37 -19.93
CA VAL A 91 -11.13 -6.66 -20.48
C VAL A 91 -12.22 -7.24 -19.61
N GLN A 92 -13.37 -7.58 -20.18
CA GLN A 92 -14.48 -8.25 -19.51
C GLN A 92 -14.61 -9.68 -20.05
N GLY A 93 -14.54 -10.66 -19.15
CA GLY A 93 -14.78 -12.06 -19.50
C GLY A 93 -16.27 -12.36 -19.67
N GLY A 94 -16.63 -13.38 -20.46
CA GLY A 94 -18.00 -13.89 -20.59
C GLY A 94 -18.87 -13.22 -21.66
N GLN A 95 -19.67 -14.02 -22.36
CA GLN A 95 -20.72 -13.56 -23.27
C GLN A 95 -22.01 -13.30 -22.47
N GLY A 96 -22.27 -12.05 -22.09
CA GLY A 96 -23.49 -11.72 -21.35
C GLY A 96 -23.77 -10.23 -21.24
N ALA A 97 -24.98 -9.86 -21.68
CA ALA A 97 -25.65 -8.56 -21.73
C ALA A 97 -24.98 -7.37 -21.00
N GLY A 98 -24.75 -6.31 -21.79
CA GLY A 98 -24.26 -5.02 -21.34
C GLY A 98 -25.10 -4.42 -20.20
N GLY A 99 -24.56 -4.53 -18.99
CA GLY A 99 -24.84 -3.58 -17.92
C GLY A 99 -23.92 -2.36 -18.06
N ASN A 100 -24.38 -1.20 -17.59
CA ASN A 100 -23.60 0.05 -17.58
C ASN A 100 -22.34 -0.12 -16.72
N THR A 101 -21.23 -0.48 -17.35
CA THR A 101 -19.91 -0.55 -16.73
C THR A 101 -19.21 0.77 -16.95
N THR A 102 -18.75 1.37 -15.85
CA THR A 102 -18.03 2.63 -15.86
C THR A 102 -16.66 2.43 -15.26
N ILE A 103 -15.68 3.15 -15.80
CA ILE A 103 -14.36 3.30 -15.16
C ILE A 103 -14.40 4.61 -14.40
N ASP A 104 -14.39 4.54 -13.07
CA ASP A 104 -14.24 5.72 -12.25
C ASP A 104 -12.73 5.97 -12.03
N TRP A 105 -12.28 7.21 -12.25
CA TRP A 105 -10.87 7.55 -12.16
C TRP A 105 -10.63 8.88 -11.45
N PHE A 106 -9.44 9.01 -10.86
CA PHE A 106 -8.89 10.29 -10.46
C PHE A 106 -7.40 10.34 -10.75
N ALA A 107 -6.92 11.55 -11.01
CA ALA A 107 -5.55 11.84 -11.34
C ALA A 107 -5.06 13.00 -10.50
N PHE A 108 -3.80 12.95 -10.08
CA PHE A 108 -3.20 14.06 -9.35
C PHE A 108 -1.71 14.16 -9.65
N GLN A 109 -1.15 15.32 -9.32
CA GLN A 109 0.25 15.63 -9.51
C GLN A 109 0.87 16.10 -8.19
N GLY A 110 2.13 15.71 -7.95
CA GLY A 110 2.89 16.10 -6.77
C GLY A 110 2.45 15.41 -5.48
N SER A 111 2.97 15.87 -4.35
CA SER A 111 2.65 15.33 -3.03
C SER A 111 1.41 15.99 -2.46
N GLN A 112 0.41 15.19 -2.12
CA GLN A 112 -0.84 15.65 -1.50
C GLN A 112 -0.76 15.49 0.01
N SER A 113 -1.27 16.47 0.76
CA SER A 113 -1.21 16.44 2.23
C SER A 113 -1.97 15.23 2.79
N GLY A 114 -1.34 14.48 3.69
CA GLY A 114 -1.95 13.34 4.36
C GLY A 114 -2.00 12.05 3.52
N VAL A 115 -1.29 11.99 2.40
CA VAL A 115 -1.26 10.85 1.49
C VAL A 115 0.17 10.45 1.16
N TYR A 116 0.47 9.15 1.27
CA TYR A 116 1.74 8.57 0.84
C TYR A 116 1.56 7.90 -0.52
N GLN A 117 2.51 8.08 -1.43
CA GLN A 117 2.46 7.54 -2.78
C GLN A 117 3.81 6.94 -3.18
N GLY A 118 3.79 5.98 -4.09
CA GLY A 118 5.01 5.41 -4.65
C GLY A 118 4.72 4.34 -5.70
N GLU A 119 5.81 3.69 -6.13
CA GLU A 119 5.81 2.69 -7.19
C GLU A 119 6.43 1.38 -6.73
N ALA A 120 5.80 0.26 -7.09
CA ALA A 120 6.38 -1.06 -7.00
C ALA A 120 6.66 -1.59 -8.41
N SER A 121 7.93 -1.76 -8.74
CA SER A 121 8.35 -2.39 -10.00
C SER A 121 8.49 -3.90 -9.86
N PHE A 122 8.01 -4.59 -10.89
CA PHE A 122 8.10 -6.03 -11.08
C PHE A 122 8.81 -6.31 -12.41
N THR A 123 9.91 -7.06 -12.34
CA THR A 123 10.71 -7.44 -13.51
C THR A 123 10.07 -8.60 -14.28
N LEU A 124 10.55 -8.81 -15.50
CA LEU A 124 10.12 -9.85 -16.46
C LEU A 124 9.69 -11.17 -15.79
N PHE A 125 8.45 -11.57 -16.05
CA PHE A 125 7.95 -12.90 -15.70
C PHE A 125 7.09 -13.44 -16.85
N THR A 126 7.23 -14.73 -17.15
CA THR A 126 6.48 -15.46 -18.18
C THR A 126 5.64 -16.54 -17.50
N THR A 127 4.46 -16.85 -18.05
CA THR A 127 3.58 -17.91 -17.51
C THR A 127 3.89 -19.32 -18.05
N GLY A 128 4.96 -19.54 -18.82
CA GLY A 128 5.28 -20.85 -19.42
C GLY A 128 6.77 -21.15 -19.70
N THR A 129 7.07 -22.44 -19.91
CA THR A 129 8.40 -23.09 -19.85
C THR A 129 9.35 -22.72 -20.98
N LYS A 130 10.21 -21.71 -20.77
CA LYS A 130 11.43 -21.54 -21.57
C LYS A 130 12.63 -21.52 -20.65
N CYS A 131 13.43 -22.59 -20.70
CA CYS A 131 14.58 -22.84 -19.82
C CYS A 131 15.62 -21.71 -19.88
N SER A 132 15.46 -20.73 -19.01
CA SER A 132 16.52 -19.91 -18.45
C SER A 132 16.39 -20.03 -16.93
N ARG A 133 17.50 -20.28 -16.22
CA ARG A 133 17.49 -20.44 -14.75
C ARG A 133 17.23 -19.08 -14.09
N VAL A 134 15.97 -18.72 -14.00
CA VAL A 134 15.45 -17.65 -13.15
C VAL A 134 14.43 -18.28 -12.20
N ALA A 135 14.47 -17.91 -10.92
CA ALA A 135 13.57 -18.45 -9.91
C ALA A 135 12.13 -17.96 -10.19
N PHE A 136 11.31 -18.82 -10.78
CA PHE A 136 9.91 -18.49 -11.12
C PHE A 136 8.97 -18.60 -9.91
N PRO A 137 7.87 -17.83 -9.89
CA PRO A 137 6.74 -18.08 -8.99
C PRO A 137 6.22 -19.52 -9.13
N SER A 138 6.14 -20.24 -8.01
CA SER A 138 5.76 -21.66 -7.99
C SER A 138 4.24 -21.88 -8.03
N CYS A 139 3.80 -23.09 -8.38
CA CYS A 139 2.38 -23.50 -8.31
C CYS A 139 1.77 -23.27 -6.92
N ARG A 140 2.59 -23.28 -5.86
CA ARG A 140 2.18 -23.00 -4.48
C ARG A 140 1.65 -21.57 -4.28
N ASN A 141 2.08 -20.63 -5.11
CA ASN A 141 1.64 -19.23 -5.10
C ASN A 141 0.67 -18.93 -6.26
N ASN A 142 0.08 -19.95 -6.91
CA ASN A 142 -0.85 -19.77 -8.04
C ASN A 142 -0.31 -18.85 -9.15
N TYR A 143 1.01 -18.88 -9.37
CA TYR A 143 1.73 -18.04 -10.33
C TYR A 143 1.66 -16.52 -10.07
N SER A 144 1.36 -16.10 -8.84
CA SER A 144 1.41 -14.68 -8.45
C SER A 144 2.82 -14.22 -8.12
N LEU A 145 3.11 -12.95 -8.45
CA LEU A 145 4.34 -12.28 -8.04
C LEU A 145 4.00 -11.21 -7.00
N CYS A 146 4.53 -11.37 -5.79
CA CYS A 146 4.25 -10.48 -4.67
C CYS A 146 5.50 -9.74 -4.20
N LYS A 147 5.30 -8.51 -3.72
CA LYS A 147 6.34 -7.67 -3.14
C LYS A 147 5.82 -6.96 -1.91
N ASN A 148 6.62 -6.99 -0.84
CA ASN A 148 6.34 -6.21 0.36
C ASN A 148 6.83 -4.77 0.15
N VAL A 149 5.99 -3.82 0.51
CA VAL A 149 6.29 -2.39 0.52
C VAL A 149 6.20 -1.91 1.96
N ASN A 150 7.35 -1.59 2.53
CA ASN A 150 7.46 -1.11 3.90
C ASN A 150 7.23 0.41 3.95
N PHE A 151 6.48 0.88 4.94
CA PHE A 151 6.30 2.30 5.16
C PHE A 151 7.53 2.89 5.87
N THR A 152 7.96 4.08 5.46
CA THR A 152 9.07 4.80 6.13
C THR A 152 8.71 5.13 7.58
N ASN A 153 7.46 5.54 7.82
CA ASN A 153 6.89 5.77 9.14
C ASN A 153 5.66 4.89 9.32
N PRO A 154 5.47 4.27 10.50
CA PRO A 154 4.30 3.46 10.76
C PRO A 154 3.03 4.30 10.87
N PHE A 155 1.89 3.68 10.56
CA PHE A 155 0.55 4.25 10.75
C PHE A 155 -0.04 3.86 12.11
N TYR A 156 -0.90 4.71 12.65
CA TYR A 156 -1.64 4.46 13.90
C TYR A 156 -2.51 3.19 13.82
N SER A 157 -3.11 2.97 12.66
CA SER A 157 -3.89 1.77 12.32
C SER A 157 -3.59 1.35 10.88
N PRO A 158 -3.85 0.10 10.46
CA PRO A 158 -3.69 -0.31 9.07
C PRO A 158 -4.37 0.69 8.12
N PRO A 159 -3.62 1.28 7.17
CA PRO A 159 -4.14 2.33 6.30
C PRO A 159 -4.96 1.75 5.15
N VAL A 160 -5.72 2.60 4.47
CA VAL A 160 -6.33 2.24 3.18
C VAL A 160 -5.26 2.34 2.10
N VAL A 161 -5.04 1.25 1.37
CA VAL A 161 -4.10 1.21 0.24
C VAL A 161 -4.89 1.00 -1.04
N LEU A 162 -4.59 1.80 -2.04
CA LEU A 162 -5.14 1.70 -3.39
C LEU A 162 -3.99 1.40 -4.34
N THR A 163 -4.22 0.50 -5.27
CA THR A 163 -3.23 0.15 -6.29
C THR A 163 -3.84 0.29 -7.67
N THR A 164 -3.00 0.65 -8.63
CA THR A 164 -3.36 0.69 -10.05
C THR A 164 -2.18 0.15 -10.84
N VAL A 165 -2.46 -0.76 -11.77
CA VAL A 165 -1.44 -1.32 -12.63
C VAL A 165 -1.17 -0.33 -13.75
N ILE A 166 0.05 0.18 -13.80
CA ILE A 166 0.56 0.97 -14.91
C ILE A 166 1.36 0.05 -15.82
N ASN A 167 0.80 -0.20 -17.00
CA ASN A 167 1.46 -1.00 -18.00
C ASN A 167 2.50 -0.13 -18.74
N GLY A 168 3.71 -0.06 -18.16
CA GLY A 168 4.85 0.67 -18.70
C GLY A 168 5.18 0.20 -20.12
N GLY A 169 5.26 1.14 -21.06
CA GLY A 169 5.64 0.84 -22.43
C GLY A 169 7.06 0.28 -22.48
N SER A 170 7.26 -0.87 -23.12
CA SER A 170 8.57 -1.24 -23.65
C SER A 170 8.49 -1.22 -25.16
N ASN A 171 9.24 -0.30 -25.76
CA ASN A 171 9.47 -0.22 -27.19
C ASN A 171 10.35 -1.38 -27.72
N ASN A 172 10.74 -2.37 -26.91
CA ASN A 172 11.68 -3.42 -27.34
C ASN A 172 11.32 -4.85 -26.87
N ALA A 173 10.06 -5.14 -26.52
CA ALA A 173 9.61 -6.53 -26.43
C ALA A 173 9.14 -6.97 -27.82
N ASN A 174 9.71 -8.07 -28.33
CA ASN A 174 9.46 -8.61 -29.68
C ASN A 174 8.01 -8.47 -30.14
N ILE A 175 7.86 -7.99 -31.38
CA ILE A 175 6.63 -7.73 -32.16
C ILE A 175 5.90 -9.05 -32.48
N ALA A 176 5.57 -9.84 -31.45
CA ALA A 176 4.85 -11.10 -31.59
C ALA A 176 3.40 -10.99 -31.09
N CYS A 177 3.08 -10.04 -30.19
CA CYS A 177 1.72 -9.79 -29.73
C CYS A 177 1.49 -8.29 -29.45
N PRO A 178 0.71 -7.59 -30.30
CA PRO A 178 0.35 -6.18 -30.08
C PRO A 178 -0.66 -5.97 -28.94
N ARG A 179 -1.30 -7.04 -28.43
CA ARG A 179 -2.30 -6.95 -27.37
C ARG A 179 -1.63 -7.02 -26.01
N LYS A 180 -1.83 -5.97 -25.22
CA LYS A 180 -1.50 -5.94 -23.80
C LYS A 180 -2.59 -6.70 -23.05
N ASP A 181 -2.21 -7.85 -22.53
CA ASP A 181 -3.10 -8.79 -21.85
C ASP A 181 -3.53 -8.31 -20.46
N PRO A 182 -4.68 -8.78 -19.93
CA PRO A 182 -5.18 -8.38 -18.60
C PRO A 182 -4.19 -8.72 -17.48
N LEU A 183 -4.01 -7.78 -16.56
CA LEU A 183 -3.26 -7.96 -15.31
C LEU A 183 -4.21 -7.71 -14.15
N SER A 184 -4.18 -8.61 -13.16
CA SER A 184 -4.77 -8.33 -11.86
C SER A 184 -3.70 -7.90 -10.87
N SER A 185 -4.04 -6.92 -10.03
CA SER A 185 -3.29 -6.60 -8.83
C SER A 185 -4.21 -6.67 -7.63
N TRP A 186 -3.71 -7.19 -6.52
CA TRP A 186 -4.42 -7.21 -5.25
C TRP A 186 -3.45 -6.96 -4.10
N LEU A 187 -4.03 -6.64 -2.95
CA LEU A 187 -3.33 -6.39 -1.72
C LEU A 187 -3.55 -7.58 -0.78
N GLU A 188 -2.47 -8.00 -0.14
CA GLU A 188 -2.43 -8.95 0.96
C GLU A 188 -1.79 -8.26 2.17
N GLU A 189 -2.09 -8.74 3.37
CA GLU A 189 -1.36 -8.37 4.60
C GLU A 189 -1.15 -6.85 4.78
N VAL A 190 -2.22 -6.05 4.75
CA VAL A 190 -2.12 -4.60 5.03
C VAL A 190 -2.01 -4.40 6.54
N THR A 191 -0.84 -3.95 6.99
CA THR A 191 -0.54 -3.68 8.41
C THR A 191 -0.24 -2.20 8.62
N SER A 192 0.09 -1.80 9.85
CA SER A 192 0.55 -0.44 10.15
C SER A 192 1.97 -0.13 9.66
N SER A 193 2.76 -1.14 9.29
CA SER A 193 4.19 -0.98 8.94
C SER A 193 4.53 -1.39 7.51
N TYR A 194 3.70 -2.22 6.87
CA TYR A 194 3.87 -2.61 5.48
C TYR A 194 2.56 -3.07 4.85
N PHE A 195 2.56 -3.18 3.52
CA PHE A 195 1.57 -3.96 2.78
C PHE A 195 2.26 -4.87 1.79
N ARG A 196 1.58 -5.96 1.39
CA ARG A 196 2.04 -6.86 0.34
C ARG A 196 1.18 -6.65 -0.91
N VAL A 197 1.80 -6.25 -2.00
CA VAL A 197 1.13 -6.10 -3.30
C VAL A 197 1.50 -7.27 -4.19
N CYS A 198 0.49 -7.91 -4.76
CA CYS A 198 0.64 -9.05 -5.64
C CYS A 198 0.07 -8.72 -7.01
N ILE A 199 0.70 -9.26 -8.05
CA ILE A 199 0.22 -9.22 -9.42
C ILE A 199 0.10 -10.62 -10.00
N ARG A 200 -0.83 -10.79 -10.93
CA ARG A 200 -0.96 -12.00 -11.74
C ARG A 200 -1.29 -11.63 -13.17
N ASP A 201 -0.69 -12.39 -14.09
CA ASP A 201 -1.06 -12.40 -15.49
C ASP A 201 -2.19 -13.41 -15.70
N ASP A 202 -3.36 -12.93 -16.06
CA ASP A 202 -4.58 -13.75 -16.21
C ASP A 202 -4.81 -14.22 -17.66
N ALA A 203 -3.97 -13.78 -18.62
CA ALA A 203 -4.13 -14.19 -20.01
C ALA A 203 -3.47 -15.53 -20.36
N GLY A 204 -2.52 -16.00 -19.54
CA GLY A 204 -1.89 -17.31 -19.72
C GLY A 204 -1.15 -17.53 -21.05
N TYR A 205 -0.88 -16.48 -21.82
CA TYR A 205 -0.13 -16.54 -23.08
C TYR A 205 1.38 -16.49 -22.84
N ASP A 206 2.16 -17.22 -23.66
CA ASP A 206 3.63 -17.32 -23.62
C ASP A 206 4.38 -16.05 -24.11
N GLY A 207 3.85 -14.87 -23.79
CA GLY A 207 4.46 -13.57 -24.11
C GLY A 207 5.38 -13.06 -23.00
N GLN A 208 6.57 -12.58 -23.36
CA GLN A 208 7.46 -11.91 -22.40
C GLN A 208 6.99 -10.47 -22.17
N ARG A 209 6.36 -10.21 -21.01
CA ARG A 209 5.98 -8.84 -20.62
C ARG A 209 7.21 -8.03 -20.21
N GLY A 210 7.20 -6.74 -20.54
CA GLY A 210 8.16 -5.77 -20.01
C GLY A 210 7.98 -5.55 -18.50
N THR A 211 8.77 -4.64 -17.93
CA THR A 211 8.65 -4.24 -16.52
C THR A 211 7.25 -3.69 -16.24
N ILE A 212 6.56 -4.29 -15.27
CA ILE A 212 5.24 -3.83 -14.81
C ILE A 212 5.44 -2.92 -13.60
N ILE A 213 4.74 -1.80 -13.61
CA ILE A 213 4.76 -0.82 -12.51
C ILE A 213 3.38 -0.84 -11.86
N VAL A 214 3.35 -0.95 -10.54
CA VAL A 214 2.13 -0.78 -9.76
C VAL A 214 2.27 0.50 -8.96
N ASP A 215 1.44 1.48 -9.31
CA ASP A 215 1.29 2.70 -8.54
C ASP A 215 0.43 2.41 -7.33
N TYR A 216 0.88 2.89 -6.17
CA TYR A 216 0.12 2.76 -4.93
C TYR A 216 -0.10 4.10 -4.25
N LEU A 217 -1.25 4.20 -3.60
CA LEU A 217 -1.68 5.33 -2.79
C LEU A 217 -2.08 4.83 -1.41
N VAL A 218 -1.51 5.40 -0.36
CA VAL A 218 -1.74 5.00 1.03
C VAL A 218 -2.34 6.18 1.78
N ILE A 219 -3.51 5.93 2.36
CA ILE A 219 -4.31 6.93 3.06
C ILE A 219 -4.55 6.42 4.46
N GLY A 220 -4.02 7.14 5.44
CA GLY A 220 -4.14 6.81 6.84
C GLY A 220 -3.43 7.84 7.70
N ASP A 221 -3.59 7.71 9.02
CA ASP A 221 -2.89 8.55 9.99
C ASP A 221 -1.60 7.92 10.45
N LEU A 222 -0.53 8.70 10.44
CA LEU A 222 0.74 8.29 10.99
C LEU A 222 0.59 7.99 12.48
N ASP A 223 1.41 7.07 12.96
CA ASP A 223 1.50 6.82 14.39
C ASP A 223 2.02 8.11 15.07
N PRO A 224 1.27 8.71 16.01
CA PRO A 224 1.69 9.90 16.72
C PRO A 224 2.95 9.68 17.57
N CYS A 225 3.37 8.44 17.80
CA CYS A 225 4.62 8.09 18.45
C CYS A 225 5.85 8.15 17.53
N THR A 226 5.65 8.41 16.23
CA THR A 226 6.76 8.59 15.28
C THR A 226 7.64 9.76 15.71
N ASN A 227 8.94 9.51 15.90
CA ASN A 227 9.94 10.49 16.37
C ASN A 227 9.67 11.09 17.77
N VAL A 228 8.85 10.44 18.60
CA VAL A 228 8.63 10.84 20.00
C VAL A 228 9.68 10.19 20.91
N SER A 229 10.37 11.00 21.70
CA SER A 229 11.25 10.53 22.77
C SER A 229 10.60 10.78 24.14
N CYS A 230 10.35 9.69 24.86
CA CYS A 230 9.76 9.71 26.19
C CYS A 230 10.85 9.68 27.27
N LYS A 231 10.70 10.49 28.33
CA LYS A 231 11.69 10.58 29.43
C LYS A 231 11.54 9.45 30.45
N TYR A 232 12.54 9.28 31.31
CA TYR A 232 12.49 8.35 32.46
C TYR A 232 12.18 6.89 32.08
N HIS A 233 12.70 6.40 30.95
CA HIS A 233 12.41 5.06 30.44
C HIS A 233 10.91 4.75 30.22
N SER A 234 10.04 5.76 30.14
CA SER A 234 8.69 5.58 29.62
C SER A 234 8.73 5.31 28.12
N HIS A 235 7.70 4.63 27.61
CA HIS A 235 7.51 4.38 26.20
C HIS A 235 6.28 5.14 25.68
N CYS A 236 6.31 5.50 24.41
CA CYS A 236 5.19 6.19 23.78
C CYS A 236 4.05 5.20 23.51
N VAL A 237 2.83 5.61 23.84
CA VAL A 237 1.59 4.88 23.55
C VAL A 237 0.64 5.82 22.82
N SER A 238 0.20 5.40 21.64
CA SER A 238 -0.78 6.15 20.85
C SER A 238 -2.18 5.97 21.45
N LEU A 239 -2.86 7.09 21.76
CA LEU A 239 -4.23 7.10 22.27
C LEU A 239 -5.25 7.30 21.14
N SER A 240 -4.85 8.06 20.12
CA SER A 240 -5.63 8.39 18.92
C SER A 240 -4.67 8.87 17.83
N PRO A 241 -5.10 9.02 16.56
CA PRO A 241 -4.27 9.50 15.45
C PRO A 241 -3.43 10.76 15.71
N HIS A 242 -3.89 11.64 16.61
CA HIS A 242 -3.24 12.93 16.89
C HIS A 242 -2.84 13.09 18.35
N ARG A 243 -2.95 12.04 19.15
CA ARG A 243 -2.71 12.12 20.59
C ARG A 243 -1.96 10.89 21.05
N PHE A 244 -0.82 11.12 21.68
CA PHE A 244 -0.02 10.10 22.33
C PHE A 244 0.16 10.44 23.81
N THR A 245 0.61 9.47 24.58
CA THR A 245 1.07 9.66 25.96
C THR A 245 2.30 8.81 26.20
N CYS A 246 3.20 9.27 27.06
CA CYS A 246 4.28 8.43 27.56
C CYS A 246 3.77 7.64 28.77
N ARG A 247 3.95 6.32 28.77
CA ARG A 247 3.55 5.44 29.88
C ARG A 247 4.72 4.61 30.36
N CYS A 248 4.71 4.32 31.66
CA CYS A 248 5.63 3.38 32.26
C CYS A 248 5.22 1.95 31.90
N GLU A 249 6.22 1.07 31.81
CA GLU A 249 5.98 -0.37 31.76
C GLU A 249 5.16 -0.79 32.97
N SER A 250 4.03 -1.47 32.74
CA SER A 250 3.15 -1.94 33.83
C SER A 250 3.47 -3.37 34.24
N SER A 251 4.13 -4.14 33.37
CA SER A 251 4.43 -5.55 33.60
C SER A 251 5.90 -5.84 33.42
N CYS A 252 6.54 -6.30 34.48
CA CYS A 252 7.91 -6.79 34.41
C CYS A 252 7.96 -8.30 34.63
N PRO A 253 8.84 -9.02 33.91
CA PRO A 253 9.05 -10.45 34.10
C PRO A 253 9.63 -10.75 35.50
N SER A 254 9.41 -11.98 35.97
CA SER A 254 9.77 -12.41 37.34
C SER A 254 11.17 -13.00 37.47
N TYR A 255 11.96 -13.05 36.40
CA TYR A 255 13.33 -13.58 36.47
C TYR A 255 14.22 -12.69 37.36
N GLU A 256 15.27 -13.31 37.91
CA GLU A 256 16.23 -12.65 38.78
C GLU A 256 17.59 -12.54 38.10
N GLU A 257 17.92 -11.32 37.73
CA GLU A 257 19.20 -10.91 37.20
C GLU A 257 19.47 -9.52 37.78
N GLN A 258 20.04 -9.52 38.99
CA GLN A 258 20.11 -8.30 39.79
C GLN A 258 20.89 -7.20 39.08
N VAL A 259 20.49 -5.95 39.32
CA VAL A 259 21.21 -4.76 38.85
C VAL A 259 21.33 -3.75 39.99
N CYS A 260 22.49 -3.11 40.08
CA CYS A 260 22.73 -2.02 41.00
C CYS A 260 22.45 -0.69 40.29
N ALA A 261 21.61 0.14 40.90
CA ALA A 261 21.34 1.49 40.40
C ALA A 261 22.30 2.51 41.02
N SER A 262 22.51 3.64 40.35
CA SER A 262 23.42 4.71 40.81
C SER A 262 23.00 5.39 42.12
N ASN A 263 21.79 5.11 42.62
CA ASN A 263 21.30 5.54 43.93
C ASN A 263 21.63 4.53 45.06
N GLY A 264 22.42 3.49 44.77
CA GLY A 264 22.83 2.47 45.74
C GLY A 264 21.77 1.41 46.05
N ARG A 265 20.65 1.37 45.30
CA ARG A 265 19.61 0.34 45.46
C ARG A 265 19.79 -0.80 44.46
N THR A 266 19.69 -2.03 44.94
CA THR A 266 19.64 -3.24 44.11
C THR A 266 18.21 -3.51 43.63
N PHE A 267 18.04 -3.80 42.35
CA PHE A 267 16.77 -4.24 41.74
C PHE A 267 16.90 -5.68 41.25
N ARG A 268 15.80 -6.44 41.28
CA ARG A 268 15.80 -7.87 40.87
C ARG A 268 16.08 -8.08 39.38
N ASN A 269 15.72 -7.10 38.55
CA ASN A 269 16.03 -7.08 37.12
C ASN A 269 15.97 -5.65 36.57
N LEU A 270 16.53 -5.48 35.37
CA LEU A 270 16.59 -4.20 34.67
C LEU A 270 15.20 -3.61 34.36
N CYS A 271 14.18 -4.45 34.16
CA CYS A 271 12.82 -3.97 33.92
C CYS A 271 12.27 -3.23 35.14
N LEU A 272 12.40 -3.81 36.34
CA LEU A 272 11.95 -3.21 37.59
C LEU A 272 12.69 -1.91 37.91
N LEU A 273 13.99 -1.84 37.61
CA LEU A 273 14.76 -0.60 37.70
C LEU A 273 14.16 0.48 36.79
N LYS A 274 13.94 0.19 35.50
CA LYS A 274 13.35 1.13 34.54
C LYS A 274 11.92 1.54 34.92
N GLN A 275 11.12 0.61 35.44
CA GLN A 275 9.77 0.87 35.94
C GLN A 275 9.79 1.83 37.15
N GLU A 276 10.68 1.63 38.11
CA GLU A 276 10.85 2.54 39.25
C GLU A 276 11.32 3.93 38.76
N ILE A 277 12.35 3.99 37.89
CA ILE A 277 12.82 5.27 37.31
C ILE A 277 11.64 6.03 36.67
N CYS A 278 10.81 5.31 35.92
CA CYS A 278 9.66 5.90 35.24
C CYS A 278 8.59 6.42 36.20
N THR A 279 8.19 5.61 37.17
CA THR A 279 7.09 5.93 38.10
C THR A 279 7.49 6.99 39.12
N ALA A 280 8.70 6.90 39.66
CA ALA A 280 9.25 7.85 40.62
C ALA A 280 9.85 9.11 39.95
N ARG A 281 9.94 9.15 38.62
CA ARG A 281 10.70 10.16 37.85
C ARG A 281 12.14 10.30 38.37
N GLY A 282 12.76 9.17 38.65
CA GLY A 282 14.10 9.07 39.21
C GLY A 282 15.17 9.60 38.26
N ASN A 283 16.22 10.20 38.83
CA ASN A 283 17.42 10.61 38.09
C ASN A 283 18.60 9.71 38.45
N TYR A 284 18.42 8.40 38.29
CA TYR A 284 19.45 7.39 38.51
C TYR A 284 19.46 6.41 37.33
N THR A 285 20.61 5.81 37.10
CA THR A 285 20.87 4.93 35.97
C THR A 285 21.21 3.53 36.45
N ASP A 286 21.22 2.58 35.53
CA ASP A 286 21.97 1.34 35.70
C ASP A 286 23.44 1.70 35.95
N TYR A 287 24.00 1.20 37.05
CA TYR A 287 25.39 1.45 37.44
C TYR A 287 26.27 0.23 37.14
N HIS A 288 25.87 -0.96 37.60
CA HIS A 288 26.51 -2.22 37.20
C HIS A 288 25.57 -3.43 37.38
N PRO A 289 25.84 -4.56 36.69
CA PRO A 289 25.16 -5.83 36.95
C PRO A 289 25.47 -6.39 38.35
N GLY A 290 24.50 -7.07 38.97
CA GLY A 290 24.61 -7.63 40.33
C GLY A 290 24.11 -6.71 41.45
N SER A 291 24.22 -7.17 42.70
CA SER A 291 23.83 -6.38 43.88
C SER A 291 24.82 -5.26 44.19
N CYS A 292 24.33 -4.11 44.66
CA CYS A 292 25.15 -3.01 45.18
C CYS A 292 25.97 -3.40 46.43
N THR A 293 25.52 -4.39 47.19
CA THR A 293 26.17 -4.80 48.44
C THR A 293 27.28 -5.83 48.24
N GLY A 294 27.55 -6.26 47.00
CA GLY A 294 28.67 -7.14 46.67
C GLY A 294 28.70 -8.44 47.48
N ASN A 295 27.74 -9.33 47.24
CA ASN A 295 27.87 -10.73 47.66
C ASN A 295 28.25 -11.55 46.42
N TYR A 296 29.54 -11.59 46.11
CA TYR A 296 30.08 -12.64 45.26
C TYR A 296 30.21 -13.91 46.13
N PRO A 297 29.59 -15.04 45.76
CA PRO A 297 30.02 -16.33 46.27
C PRO A 297 31.44 -16.67 45.79
#